data_AF-A0A401QJC4-F1
#
_entry.id   AF-A0A401QJC4-F1
#
_cell.length_a   1.000
_cell.length_b   1.000
_cell.length_c   1.000
_cell.angle_alpha   90.00
_cell.angle_beta   90.00
_cell.angle_gamma   90.00
#
_symmetry.space_group_name_H-M   'P 1'
#
loop_
_entity.id
_entity.type
_entity.pdbx_description
1 polymer ?
#
loop_
_entity_poly.entity_id
_entity_poly.type
_entity_poly.pdbx_seq_one_letter_code
_entity_poly.pdbx_strand_id
1 'polypeptide(L)' 'CITDKFRSKGIETSRDLPDTVLDFVKKHPLMDEEVKPMGGHPVFMKKNVKYTKIVVDTVTALDDKQYDVMFIGT' A
#
# COMPACT_ATOMS: atom_id res chain seq x y z
N CYS A 1 3.03 3.07 -13.33
CA CYS A 1 4.16 2.26 -13.87
C CYS A 1 3.89 1.92 -15.33
N ILE A 2 4.93 1.71 -16.12
CA ILE A 2 4.78 1.18 -17.48
C ILE A 2 4.49 -0.32 -17.37
N THR A 3 3.26 -0.73 -17.73
CA THR A 3 2.79 -2.12 -17.73
C THR A 3 2.90 -2.73 -19.13
N ASP A 4 2.72 -4.04 -19.27
CA ASP A 4 2.83 -4.73 -20.58
C ASP A 4 1.81 -4.22 -21.61
N LYS A 5 0.64 -3.76 -21.14
CA LYS A 5 -0.35 -3.09 -22.00
C LYS A 5 0.21 -1.79 -22.58
N PHE A 6 1.04 -1.04 -21.85
CA PHE A 6 1.70 0.17 -22.36
C PHE A 6 2.85 -0.18 -23.31
N ARG A 7 3.65 -1.21 -22.99
CA ARG A 7 4.75 -1.69 -23.87
C ARG A 7 4.24 -2.19 -25.21
N SER A 8 3.13 -2.92 -25.23
CA SER A 8 2.48 -3.35 -26.48
C SER A 8 2.06 -2.18 -27.40
N LYS A 9 2.04 -0.95 -26.86
CA LYS A 9 1.74 0.29 -27.58
C LYS A 9 2.99 1.15 -27.84
N GLY A 10 4.19 0.61 -27.61
CA GLY A 10 5.47 1.30 -27.84
C GLY A 10 5.87 2.29 -26.75
N ILE A 11 5.20 2.29 -25.59
CA ILE A 11 5.60 3.11 -24.44
C ILE A 11 6.47 2.22 -23.55
N GLU A 12 7.79 2.38 -23.68
CA GLU A 12 8.78 1.57 -22.96
C GLU A 12 9.19 2.22 -21.64
N THR A 13 9.23 3.54 -21.62
CA THR A 13 9.68 4.35 -20.49
C THR A 13 8.66 5.43 -20.12
N SER A 14 8.83 6.05 -18.96
CA SER A 14 7.98 7.18 -18.55
C SER A 14 8.13 8.41 -19.43
N ARG A 15 9.19 8.52 -20.23
CA ARG A 15 9.42 9.63 -21.18
C ARG A 15 8.59 9.51 -22.45
N ASP A 16 8.13 8.29 -22.75
CA ASP A 16 7.32 8.02 -23.95
C ASP A 16 5.82 8.30 -23.71
N LEU A 17 5.46 8.73 -22.48
CA LEU A 17 4.11 9.13 -22.14
C LEU A 17 3.77 10.50 -22.75
N PRO A 18 2.54 10.69 -23.25
CA PRO A 18 2.08 11.99 -23.72
C PRO A 18 2.12 13.06 -22.62
N ASP A 19 2.50 14.29 -22.98
CA ASP A 19 2.58 15.41 -22.04
C ASP A 19 1.27 15.68 -21.31
N THR A 20 0.12 15.44 -21.94
CA THR A 20 -1.20 15.58 -21.32
C THR A 20 -1.37 14.67 -20.10
N VAL A 21 -0.85 13.44 -20.17
CA VAL A 21 -0.85 12.48 -19.06
C VAL A 21 0.10 12.95 -17.96
N LEU A 22 1.28 13.47 -18.35
CA LEU A 22 2.27 14.00 -17.41
C LEU A 22 1.75 15.24 -16.66
N ASP A 23 1.06 16.15 -17.34
CA ASP A 23 0.47 17.34 -16.73
C ASP A 23 -0.74 17.00 -15.85
N PHE A 24 -1.52 16.00 -16.25
CA PHE A 24 -2.63 15.51 -15.43
C PHE A 24 -2.13 14.99 -14.08
N VAL A 25 -1.15 14.07 -14.07
CA VAL A 25 -0.65 13.46 -12.83
C VAL A 25 0.08 14.48 -11.93
N LYS A 26 0.75 15.49 -12.53
CA LYS A 26 1.33 16.61 -11.77
C LYS A 26 0.26 17.45 -11.05
N LYS A 27 -0.88 17.68 -11.70
CA LYS A 27 -1.96 18.52 -11.16
C LYS A 27 -2.92 17.78 -10.23
N HIS A 28 -3.01 16.44 -10.35
CA HIS A 28 -3.96 15.61 -9.60
C HIS A 28 -3.25 14.43 -8.92
N PRO A 29 -2.39 14.67 -7.91
CA PRO A 29 -1.71 13.60 -7.19
C PRO A 29 -2.60 12.88 -6.18
N LEU A 30 -3.71 13.51 -5.77
CA LEU A 30 -4.63 12.98 -4.76
C LEU A 30 -5.76 12.19 -5.43
N MET A 31 -6.03 11.01 -4.90
CA MET A 31 -7.17 10.18 -5.29
C MET A 31 -8.41 10.57 -4.47
N ASP A 32 -9.59 10.46 -5.08
CA ASP A 32 -10.88 10.74 -4.41
C ASP A 32 -11.26 9.63 -3.42
N GLU A 33 -10.99 8.37 -3.79
CA GLU A 33 -11.34 7.21 -2.98
C GLU A 33 -10.35 6.94 -1.84
N GLU A 34 -10.90 6.60 -0.67
CA GLU A 34 -10.13 6.19 0.50
C GLU A 34 -9.61 4.75 0.40
N VAL A 35 -8.42 4.50 0.95
CA VAL A 35 -7.90 3.14 1.11
C VAL A 35 -8.44 2.56 2.41
N LYS A 36 -9.30 1.54 2.30
CA LYS A 36 -9.90 0.86 3.46
C LYS A 36 -8.97 -0.23 4.01
N PRO A 37 -8.95 -0.46 5.34
CA PRO A 37 -8.22 -1.58 5.92
C PRO A 37 -8.84 -2.92 5.48
N MET A 38 -8.04 -3.98 5.50
CA MET A 38 -8.57 -5.34 5.32
C MET A 38 -9.67 -5.61 6.37
N GLY A 39 -10.81 -6.13 5.93
CA GLY A 39 -11.99 -6.34 6.78
C GLY A 39 -12.81 -5.08 7.10
N GLY A 40 -12.38 -3.89 6.69
CA GLY A 40 -13.14 -2.64 6.87
C GLY A 40 -13.09 -2.05 8.30
N HIS A 41 -12.26 -2.59 9.19
CA HIS A 41 -12.07 -2.09 10.55
C HIS A 41 -10.61 -2.27 11.01
N PRO A 42 -10.15 -1.57 12.07
CA PRO A 42 -8.81 -1.77 12.63
C PRO A 42 -8.61 -3.20 13.14
N VAL A 43 -7.38 -3.72 13.03
CA VAL A 43 -6.99 -5.04 13.55
C VAL A 43 -6.80 -5.00 15.08
N PHE A 44 -6.34 -3.86 15.61
CA PHE A 44 -6.08 -3.66 17.04
C PHE A 44 -6.34 -2.21 17.45
N MET A 45 -6.90 -2.02 18.65
CA MET A 45 -7.13 -0.69 19.23
C MET A 45 -6.90 -0.70 20.74
N LYS A 46 -6.02 0.19 21.23
CA LYS A 46 -5.75 0.39 22.67
C LYS A 46 -5.85 1.86 23.03
N LYS A 47 -6.59 2.14 24.11
CA LYS A 47 -6.75 3.51 24.65
C LYS A 47 -5.58 3.90 25.55
N ASN A 48 -5.32 5.20 25.68
CA ASN A 48 -4.36 5.79 26.62
C ASN A 48 -2.89 5.38 26.42
N VAL A 49 -2.50 5.02 25.20
CA VAL A 49 -1.11 4.71 24.84
C VAL A 49 -0.78 5.41 23.52
N LYS A 50 0.42 5.99 23.41
CA LYS A 50 0.96 6.53 22.16
C LYS A 50 1.99 5.53 21.63
N TYR A 51 1.77 5.03 20.43
CA TYR A 51 2.70 4.11 19.77
C TYR A 51 3.58 4.87 18.78
N THR A 52 4.85 4.51 18.71
CA THR A 52 5.86 5.18 17.88
C THR A 52 6.43 4.30 16.78
N LYS A 53 6.37 2.97 16.95
CA LYS A 53 6.92 1.99 16.01
C LYS A 53 6.05 0.75 15.98
N ILE A 54 6.00 0.09 14.83
CA ILE A 54 5.35 -1.20 14.64
C ILE A 54 6.21 -2.09 13.76
N VAL A 55 6.32 -3.36 14.12
CA VAL A 55 6.86 -4.44 13.29
C VAL A 55 5.88 -5.62 13.39
N VAL A 56 5.69 -6.33 12.29
CA VAL A 56 4.84 -7.52 12.22
C VAL A 56 5.71 -8.69 11.74
N ASP A 57 5.64 -9.81 12.45
CA ASP A 57 6.33 -11.05 12.11
C ASP A 57 5.29 -12.15 11.86
N THR A 58 5.39 -12.82 10.72
CA THR A 58 4.47 -13.92 10.37
C THR A 58 5.09 -15.25 10.79
N VAL A 59 4.48 -15.90 11.77
CA VAL A 59 5.01 -17.14 12.38
C VAL A 59 4.06 -18.31 12.18
N THR A 60 4.61 -19.50 11.96
CA THR A 60 3.84 -20.75 11.92
C THR A 60 3.73 -21.33 13.33
N ALA A 61 2.51 -21.54 13.81
CA ALA A 61 2.26 -22.19 15.09
C ALA A 61 2.33 -23.73 14.98
N LEU A 62 2.24 -24.42 16.13
CA LEU A 62 2.25 -25.88 16.19
C LEU A 62 1.07 -26.56 15.47
N ASP A 63 0.01 -25.80 15.16
CA ASP A 63 -1.15 -26.26 14.38
C ASP A 63 -0.99 -26.00 12.87
N ASP A 64 0.23 -25.73 12.40
CA ASP A 64 0.61 -25.38 11.02
C ASP A 64 -0.08 -24.13 10.46
N LYS A 65 -0.75 -23.33 11.29
CA LYS A 65 -1.35 -22.06 10.87
C LYS A 65 -0.37 -20.91 11.03
N GLN A 66 -0.44 -19.97 10.10
CA GLN A 66 0.33 -18.73 10.15
C GLN A 66 -0.41 -17.64 10.91
N TYR A 67 0.31 -16.89 11.72
CA TYR A 67 -0.21 -15.77 12.50
C TYR A 67 0.70 -14.56 12.35
N ASP A 68 0.09 -13.37 12.22
CA ASP A 68 0.80 -12.10 12.23
C ASP A 68 0.96 -11.59 13.67
N VAL A 69 2.18 -11.65 14.20
CA VAL A 69 2.53 -11.18 15.54
C VAL A 69 2.98 -9.73 15.49
N MET A 70 2.24 -8.85 16.16
CA MET A 70 2.52 -7.41 16.18
C MET A 70 3.40 -7.01 17.38
N PHE A 71 4.59 -6.48 17.11
CA PHE A 71 5.45 -5.83 18.10
C PHE A 71 5.28 -4.31 17.99
N ILE A 72 4.75 -3.67 19.03
CA ILE A 72 4.40 -2.25 19.01
C ILE A 72 5.18 -1.49 20.09
N GLY A 73 6.04 -0.57 19.66
CA GLY A 73 6.82 0.31 20.54
C GLY A 73 6.00 1.51 21.01
N THR A 74 6.12 1.86 22.29
CA THR A 74 5.53 3.07 22.89
C THR A 74 6.52 4.20 22.88
#